data_AF-A0A820A0W9-F1
#
_entry.id   AF-A0A820A0W9-F1
#
_cell.length_a   1.000
_cell.length_b   1.000
_cell.length_c   1.000
_cell.angle_alpha   90.00
_cell.angle_beta   90.00
_cell.angle_gamma   90.00
#
_symmetry.space_group_name_H-M   'P 1'
#
loop_
_entity.id
_entity.type
_entity.pdbx_description
1 polymer ?
#
loop_
_entity_poly.entity_id
_entity_poly.type
_entity_poly.pdbx_seq_one_letter_code
_entity_poly.pdbx_strand_id
1 'polypeptide(L)'
;MRLAFFLLLLINARLTIAGSSNSLDDCYTLAARFDTTCAVNMTAVPPILSTTGVNVTCTSGFSNSTCPGNWENGTCAFAHKLCVTCSADAPVRIRVQTNGLPRFCPNAPQPISEQNIDFTVNFNPDVNINSLNYNPTSAAELNAIVCNLSSQTLAPSTSNLMINGDSLNTLAAVSIDGVPILNVNSANNTDPFYPPGNISVEIVDTCLGQSNQQNMYHYHIGTACALTKPNGSIAQCANRPSCFTNIANYSISSFDQYRTLIVTGIAKDGHIIYGPYDTTGTEVSMLNLET
;
A
#
# COMPACT_ATOMS: atom_id res chain seq x y z
N MET A 1 14.38 57.31 -22.50
CA MET A 1 14.26 56.27 -23.53
C MET A 1 14.50 54.92 -22.87
N ARG A 2 13.42 54.14 -22.69
CA ARG A 2 13.30 52.67 -22.45
C ARG A 2 14.15 52.03 -21.33
N LEU A 3 13.50 51.52 -20.26
CA LEU A 3 13.07 50.11 -20.09
C LEU A 3 14.26 49.26 -19.57
N ALA A 4 14.22 48.55 -18.44
CA ALA A 4 13.16 47.68 -17.96
C ALA A 4 13.22 47.49 -16.43
N PHE A 5 12.04 47.57 -15.82
CA PHE A 5 11.71 47.09 -14.49
C PHE A 5 11.67 45.55 -14.55
N PHE A 6 12.68 44.86 -14.03
CA PHE A 6 12.60 43.42 -13.80
C PHE A 6 11.86 43.20 -12.47
N LEU A 7 10.53 43.19 -12.56
CA LEU A 7 9.65 42.69 -11.51
C LEU A 7 9.83 41.17 -11.46
N LEU A 8 10.75 40.69 -10.62
CA LEU A 8 10.83 39.28 -10.26
C LEU A 8 9.59 38.97 -9.40
N LEU A 9 8.50 38.60 -10.07
CA LEU A 9 7.37 37.92 -9.45
C LEU A 9 7.89 36.56 -8.96
N LEU A 10 8.42 36.55 -7.74
CA LEU A 10 8.44 35.37 -6.89
C LEU A 10 6.99 35.00 -6.64
N ILE A 11 6.40 34.28 -7.59
CA ILE A 11 5.23 33.46 -7.32
C ILE A 11 5.73 32.48 -6.26
N ASN A 12 5.41 32.79 -5.00
CA ASN A 12 5.30 31.79 -3.96
C ASN A 12 4.20 30.83 -4.41
N ALA A 13 4.55 29.91 -5.29
CA ALA A 13 3.79 28.70 -5.48
C ALA A 13 3.94 27.96 -4.16
N ARG A 14 3.01 28.24 -3.23
CA ARG A 14 2.72 27.29 -2.18
C ARG A 14 2.33 26.02 -2.92
N LEU A 15 3.21 25.03 -2.98
CA LEU A 15 2.78 23.64 -3.08
C LEU A 15 2.10 23.30 -1.75
N THR A 16 0.94 23.89 -1.52
CA THR A 16 -0.09 23.15 -0.81
C THR A 16 -0.35 21.95 -1.69
N ILE A 17 -0.13 20.74 -1.17
CA ILE A 17 -1.05 19.66 -1.50
C ILE A 17 -2.38 20.14 -0.90
N ALA A 18 -3.05 21.06 -1.61
CA ALA A 18 -4.41 21.44 -1.34
C ALA A 18 -5.15 20.11 -1.35
N GLY A 19 -5.88 19.80 -0.28
CA GLY A 19 -6.46 18.48 -0.04
C GLY A 19 -6.88 17.86 -1.37
N SER A 20 -6.25 16.74 -1.72
CA SER A 20 -6.38 16.12 -3.04
C SER A 20 -7.85 16.15 -3.45
N SER A 21 -8.17 16.88 -4.53
CA SER A 21 -9.56 16.90 -4.95
C SER A 21 -9.90 15.52 -5.52
N ASN A 22 -11.18 15.23 -5.69
CA ASN A 22 -11.66 14.04 -6.39
C ASN A 22 -11.66 14.25 -7.92
N SER A 23 -10.76 15.08 -8.45
CA SER A 23 -10.65 15.36 -9.88
C SER A 23 -9.91 14.26 -10.64
N LEU A 24 -10.12 14.22 -11.95
CA LEU A 24 -9.45 13.26 -12.83
C LEU A 24 -7.94 13.52 -12.90
N ASP A 25 -7.51 14.78 -12.88
CA ASP A 25 -6.11 15.17 -12.91
C ASP A 25 -5.37 14.75 -11.63
N ASP A 26 -6.01 14.91 -10.47
CA ASP A 26 -5.49 14.42 -9.20
C ASP A 26 -5.41 12.89 -9.17
N CYS A 27 -6.40 12.20 -9.77
CA CYS A 27 -6.36 10.75 -9.91
C CYS A 27 -5.14 10.32 -10.75
N TYR A 28 -4.89 10.95 -11.90
CA TYR A 28 -3.72 10.66 -12.72
C TYR A 28 -2.41 11.00 -12.00
N THR A 29 -2.37 12.10 -11.26
CA THR A 29 -1.23 12.48 -10.41
C THR A 29 -0.92 11.41 -9.36
N LEU A 30 -1.97 10.84 -8.73
CA LEU A 30 -1.83 9.72 -7.81
C LEU A 30 -1.36 8.46 -8.54
N ALA A 31 -2.01 8.07 -9.64
CA ALA A 31 -1.70 6.85 -10.39
C ALA A 31 -0.23 6.83 -10.86
N ALA A 32 0.31 8.00 -11.23
CA ALA A 32 1.71 8.18 -11.60
C ALA A 32 2.71 7.97 -10.44
N ARG A 33 2.26 7.90 -9.18
CA ARG A 33 3.10 7.56 -8.02
C ARG A 33 3.28 6.06 -7.82
N PHE A 34 2.42 5.24 -8.41
CA PHE A 34 2.54 3.79 -8.36
C PHE A 34 3.61 3.33 -9.35
N ASP A 35 4.32 2.24 -9.04
CA ASP A 35 5.28 1.58 -9.92
C ASP A 35 4.58 0.77 -11.02
N THR A 36 3.65 1.43 -11.71
CA THR A 36 2.76 0.83 -12.69
C THR A 36 3.55 0.26 -13.87
N THR A 37 3.21 -0.97 -14.23
CA THR A 37 3.78 -1.75 -15.34
C THR A 37 2.94 -1.69 -16.63
N CYS A 38 1.84 -0.93 -16.61
CA CYS A 38 0.98 -0.66 -17.76
C CYS A 38 1.05 0.83 -18.16
N ALA A 39 0.37 1.23 -19.23
CA ALA A 39 0.20 2.66 -19.50
C ALA A 39 -0.95 3.23 -18.64
N VAL A 40 -0.72 4.39 -18.01
CA VAL A 40 -1.67 5.03 -17.06
C VAL A 40 -2.98 5.48 -17.74
N ASN A 41 -2.95 5.71 -19.05
CA ASN A 41 -4.07 6.22 -19.86
C ASN A 41 -4.73 5.15 -20.77
N MET A 42 -4.66 3.88 -20.38
CA MET A 42 -5.29 2.81 -21.15
C MET A 42 -6.82 2.84 -21.02
N THR A 43 -7.52 2.82 -22.15
CA THR A 43 -8.99 2.71 -22.22
C THR A 43 -9.49 1.30 -21.93
N ALA A 44 -8.68 0.28 -22.21
CA ALA A 44 -8.97 -1.11 -21.89
C ALA A 44 -7.75 -1.72 -21.23
N VAL A 45 -7.88 -2.08 -19.95
CA VAL A 45 -6.82 -2.79 -19.22
C VAL A 45 -7.13 -4.28 -19.22
N PRO A 46 -6.25 -5.13 -19.78
CA PRO A 46 -6.43 -6.57 -19.73
C PRO A 46 -6.40 -7.11 -18.29
N PRO A 47 -6.86 -8.34 -18.05
CA PRO A 47 -6.67 -9.00 -16.75
C PRO A 47 -5.20 -8.99 -16.33
N ILE A 48 -4.89 -8.61 -15.08
CA ILE A 48 -3.51 -8.34 -14.67
C ILE A 48 -2.60 -9.56 -14.85
N LEU A 49 -3.11 -10.77 -14.60
CA LEU A 49 -2.32 -12.00 -14.71
C LEU A 49 -1.86 -12.30 -16.15
N SER A 50 -2.54 -11.77 -17.18
CA SER A 50 -2.12 -11.95 -18.59
C SER A 50 -1.15 -10.88 -19.08
N THR A 51 -0.81 -9.88 -18.25
CA THR A 51 0.18 -8.85 -18.60
C THR A 51 1.61 -9.35 -18.43
N THR A 52 2.56 -8.75 -19.17
CA THR A 52 3.98 -9.12 -19.12
C THR A 52 4.67 -8.73 -17.81
N GLY A 53 4.28 -7.60 -17.22
CA GLY A 53 4.91 -7.06 -16.02
C GLY A 53 6.37 -6.62 -16.21
N VAL A 54 7.07 -6.43 -15.10
CA VAL A 54 8.51 -6.14 -15.03
C VAL A 54 9.21 -7.30 -14.32
N ASN A 55 10.26 -7.85 -14.93
CA ASN A 55 10.98 -8.99 -14.35
C ASN A 55 11.77 -8.59 -13.10
N VAL A 56 11.66 -9.38 -12.04
CA VAL A 56 12.39 -9.28 -10.78
C VAL A 56 13.25 -10.53 -10.63
N THR A 57 14.54 -10.34 -10.43
CA THR A 57 15.52 -11.43 -10.29
C THR A 57 16.14 -11.43 -8.89
N CYS A 58 16.14 -12.59 -8.24
CA CYS A 58 16.55 -12.76 -6.86
C CYS A 58 17.54 -13.91 -6.72
N THR A 59 18.77 -13.58 -6.32
CA THR A 59 19.84 -14.55 -6.02
C THR A 59 19.82 -15.02 -4.56
N SER A 60 18.88 -14.52 -3.75
CA SER A 60 18.66 -14.90 -2.35
C SER A 60 17.22 -14.62 -1.96
N GLY A 61 16.81 -15.08 -0.77
CA GLY A 61 15.45 -14.91 -0.24
C GLY A 61 14.46 -15.96 -0.71
N PHE A 62 14.81 -16.73 -1.74
CA PHE A 62 14.00 -17.81 -2.29
C PHE A 62 14.77 -19.13 -2.38
N SER A 63 14.00 -20.20 -2.52
CA SER A 63 14.41 -21.55 -2.89
C SER A 63 13.60 -22.00 -4.11
N ASN A 64 13.96 -23.14 -4.69
CA ASN A 64 13.20 -23.74 -5.81
C ASN A 64 11.70 -23.94 -5.46
N SER A 65 11.37 -24.24 -4.20
CA SER A 65 9.98 -24.46 -3.78
C SER A 65 9.24 -23.21 -3.33
N THR A 66 9.93 -22.08 -3.14
CA THR A 66 9.31 -20.83 -2.67
C THR A 66 9.27 -19.73 -3.73
N CYS A 67 9.96 -19.91 -4.86
CA CYS A 67 9.96 -18.97 -5.96
C CYS A 67 8.57 -18.88 -6.64
N PRO A 68 7.96 -17.68 -6.78
CA PRO A 68 6.67 -17.52 -7.47
C PRO A 68 6.74 -17.68 -9.00
N GLY A 69 7.94 -17.79 -9.56
CA GLY A 69 8.17 -17.87 -11.00
C GLY A 69 9.17 -18.95 -11.37
N ASN A 70 10.13 -18.61 -12.21
CA ASN A 70 11.12 -19.55 -12.72
C ASN A 70 12.34 -19.60 -11.79
N TRP A 71 12.74 -20.81 -11.41
CA TRP A 71 13.96 -21.04 -10.64
C TRP A 71 15.04 -21.64 -11.54
N GLU A 72 16.12 -20.90 -11.78
CA GLU A 72 17.22 -21.34 -12.64
C GLU A 72 18.56 -20.99 -12.00
N ASN A 73 19.46 -21.97 -11.89
CA ASN A 73 20.84 -21.79 -11.41
C ASN A 73 20.95 -21.01 -10.08
N GLY A 74 20.03 -21.24 -9.13
CA GLY A 74 20.03 -20.55 -7.83
C GLY A 74 19.43 -19.14 -7.86
N THR A 75 18.83 -18.73 -8.98
CA THR A 75 18.16 -17.45 -9.15
C THR A 75 16.66 -17.68 -9.35
N CYS A 76 15.84 -16.99 -8.55
CA CYS A 76 14.41 -16.89 -8.77
C CYS A 76 14.13 -15.69 -9.67
N ALA A 77 13.31 -15.88 -10.72
CA ALA A 77 12.85 -14.84 -11.60
C ALA A 77 11.32 -14.85 -11.68
N PHE A 78 10.68 -13.71 -11.44
CA PHE A 78 9.23 -13.57 -11.51
C PHE A 78 8.83 -12.20 -12.06
N ALA A 79 7.60 -12.07 -12.56
CA ALA A 79 7.10 -10.78 -13.04
C ALA A 79 6.38 -10.05 -11.91
N HIS A 80 6.76 -8.80 -11.64
CA HIS A 80 5.95 -7.85 -10.88
C HIS A 80 4.94 -7.22 -11.84
N LYS A 81 3.65 -7.22 -11.49
CA LYS A 81 2.58 -6.67 -12.34
C LYS A 81 1.70 -5.74 -11.51
N LEU A 82 1.63 -4.49 -11.94
CA LEU A 82 0.80 -3.46 -11.33
C LEU A 82 0.21 -2.56 -12.42
N CYS A 83 -1.06 -2.24 -12.33
CA CYS A 83 -1.72 -1.31 -13.22
C CYS A 83 -2.70 -0.45 -12.43
N VAL A 84 -2.48 0.86 -12.44
CA VAL A 84 -3.37 1.85 -11.83
C VAL A 84 -3.86 2.80 -12.91
N THR A 85 -5.17 2.87 -13.07
CA THR A 85 -5.82 3.68 -14.11
C THR A 85 -6.97 4.48 -13.52
N CYS A 86 -7.27 5.61 -14.15
CA CYS A 86 -8.37 6.49 -13.77
C CYS A 86 -9.41 6.60 -14.88
N SER A 87 -10.69 6.66 -14.52
CA SER A 87 -11.79 6.95 -15.45
C SER A 87 -12.48 8.27 -15.11
N ALA A 88 -12.91 8.96 -16.16
CA ALA A 88 -13.63 10.24 -16.09
C ALA A 88 -15.12 10.08 -15.74
N ASP A 89 -15.49 8.98 -15.08
CA ASP A 89 -16.85 8.79 -14.58
C ASP A 89 -17.17 9.87 -13.53
N ALA A 90 -18.46 10.04 -13.22
CA ALA A 90 -18.91 10.93 -12.15
C ALA A 90 -19.53 10.08 -11.02
N PRO A 91 -18.88 9.97 -9.83
CA PRO A 91 -17.58 10.55 -9.47
C PRO A 91 -16.40 9.87 -10.18
N VAL A 92 -15.24 10.54 -10.21
CA VAL A 92 -14.00 10.00 -10.78
C VAL A 92 -13.68 8.68 -10.10
N ARG A 93 -13.21 7.70 -10.88
CA ARG A 93 -12.89 6.37 -10.35
C ARG A 93 -11.45 6.02 -10.62
N ILE A 94 -10.92 5.22 -9.71
CA ILE A 94 -9.59 4.63 -9.80
C ILE A 94 -9.74 3.11 -9.76
N ARG A 95 -9.08 2.45 -10.71
CA ARG A 95 -8.97 0.99 -10.77
C ARG A 95 -7.54 0.61 -10.46
N VAL A 96 -7.38 -0.35 -9.56
CA VAL A 96 -6.09 -0.92 -9.17
C VAL A 96 -6.10 -2.39 -9.50
N GLN A 97 -5.10 -2.82 -10.27
CA GLN A 97 -4.88 -4.22 -10.59
C GLN A 97 -3.45 -4.60 -10.27
N THR A 98 -3.23 -5.68 -9.52
CA THR A 98 -1.88 -6.14 -9.14
C THR A 98 -1.83 -7.66 -9.04
N ASN A 99 -0.67 -8.23 -9.33
CA ASN A 99 -0.42 -9.64 -9.04
C ASN A 99 0.02 -9.89 -7.58
N GLY A 100 0.13 -8.84 -6.78
CA GLY A 100 0.49 -8.89 -5.35
C GLY A 100 1.95 -9.23 -5.07
N LEU A 101 2.79 -9.40 -6.09
CA LEU A 101 4.21 -9.67 -5.92
C LEU A 101 5.00 -8.35 -5.79
N PRO A 102 5.98 -8.25 -4.87
CA PRO A 102 6.79 -7.04 -4.72
C PRO A 102 7.77 -6.85 -5.88
N ARG A 103 8.19 -5.61 -6.13
CA ARG A 103 9.24 -5.28 -7.12
C ARG A 103 10.69 -5.60 -6.66
N PHE A 104 10.82 -6.30 -5.54
CA PHE A 104 12.08 -6.62 -4.85
C PHE A 104 12.10 -8.09 -4.41
N CYS A 105 13.19 -8.51 -3.77
CA CYS A 105 13.37 -9.89 -3.31
C CYS A 105 13.00 -10.03 -1.83
N PRO A 106 11.74 -10.39 -1.49
CA PRO A 106 11.32 -10.54 -0.11
C PRO A 106 12.05 -11.68 0.58
N ASN A 107 11.99 -11.68 1.90
CA ASN A 107 12.41 -12.82 2.70
C ASN A 107 11.18 -13.52 3.24
N ALA A 108 10.51 -14.27 2.37
CA ALA A 108 9.28 -14.96 2.70
C ALA A 108 9.60 -16.39 3.22
N PRO A 109 9.23 -16.72 4.47
CA PRO A 109 9.45 -18.07 5.00
C PRO A 109 8.54 -19.12 4.34
N GLN A 110 7.43 -18.69 3.71
CA GLN A 110 6.53 -19.56 2.94
C GLN A 110 6.60 -19.22 1.45
N PRO A 111 6.15 -20.13 0.55
CA PRO A 111 5.98 -19.81 -0.85
C PRO A 111 5.10 -18.58 -1.04
N ILE A 112 5.36 -17.84 -2.12
CA ILE A 112 4.50 -16.75 -2.58
C ILE A 112 4.03 -17.07 -3.99
N SER A 113 2.89 -16.52 -4.38
CA SER A 113 2.24 -16.77 -5.68
C SER A 113 1.50 -15.53 -6.16
N GLU A 114 1.35 -15.40 -7.47
CA GLU A 114 0.53 -14.34 -8.06
C GLU A 114 -0.93 -14.42 -7.56
N GLN A 115 -1.54 -13.26 -7.32
CA GLN A 115 -2.94 -13.12 -6.93
C GLN A 115 -3.67 -12.25 -7.96
N ASN A 116 -4.95 -12.47 -8.26
CA ASN A 116 -5.68 -11.57 -9.16
C ASN A 116 -6.37 -10.46 -8.35
N ILE A 117 -5.60 -9.49 -7.85
CA ILE A 117 -6.17 -8.36 -7.11
C ILE A 117 -6.62 -7.31 -8.12
N ASP A 118 -7.93 -7.09 -8.22
CA ASP A 118 -8.52 -6.13 -9.15
C ASP A 118 -9.79 -5.52 -8.54
N PHE A 119 -9.74 -4.21 -8.30
CA PHE A 119 -10.90 -3.46 -7.82
C PHE A 119 -10.97 -2.06 -8.41
N THR A 120 -12.19 -1.53 -8.49
CA THR A 120 -12.49 -0.16 -8.90
C THR A 120 -13.29 0.54 -7.82
N VAL A 121 -12.89 1.74 -7.44
CA VAL A 121 -13.52 2.54 -6.38
C VAL A 121 -13.67 3.99 -6.84
N ASN A 122 -14.56 4.73 -6.18
CA ASN A 122 -14.59 6.17 -6.28
C ASN A 122 -13.26 6.72 -5.76
N PHE A 123 -12.66 7.63 -6.52
CA PHE A 123 -11.36 8.19 -6.18
C PHE A 123 -11.51 9.28 -5.12
N ASN A 124 -10.81 9.10 -3.99
CA ASN A 124 -10.75 10.03 -2.86
C ASN A 124 -12.12 10.64 -2.52
N PRO A 125 -13.14 9.81 -2.22
CA PRO A 125 -14.49 10.30 -2.00
C PRO A 125 -14.49 11.29 -0.84
N ASP A 126 -15.23 12.39 -0.97
CA ASP A 126 -15.38 13.37 0.10
C ASP A 126 -16.14 12.74 1.26
N VAL A 127 -15.41 12.42 2.33
CA VAL A 127 -15.98 11.95 3.58
C VAL A 127 -16.05 13.13 4.53
N ASN A 128 -17.27 13.50 4.91
CA ASN A 128 -17.45 14.47 5.97
C ASN A 128 -16.82 13.89 7.25
N ILE A 129 -15.84 14.60 7.82
CA ILE A 129 -15.17 14.18 9.06
C ILE A 129 -16.15 13.95 10.22
N ASN A 130 -17.32 14.59 10.18
CA ASN A 130 -18.40 14.42 11.15
C ASN A 130 -19.34 13.25 10.81
N SER A 131 -19.11 12.56 9.70
CA SER A 131 -19.88 11.41 9.23
C SER A 131 -18.98 10.17 9.19
N LEU A 132 -18.55 9.74 10.37
CA LEU A 132 -17.80 8.50 10.52
C LEU A 132 -18.61 7.33 9.95
N ASN A 133 -17.98 6.49 9.12
CA ASN A 133 -18.59 5.25 8.64
C ASN A 133 -18.98 4.32 9.79
N TYR A 134 -18.20 4.38 10.87
CA TYR A 134 -18.44 3.67 12.12
C TYR A 134 -18.11 4.60 13.29
N ASN A 135 -18.99 4.64 14.29
CA ASN A 135 -18.77 5.36 15.53
C ASN A 135 -18.87 4.37 16.70
N PRO A 136 -17.84 3.52 16.92
CA PRO A 136 -17.90 2.53 17.98
C PRO A 136 -17.95 3.23 19.34
N THR A 137 -18.96 2.88 20.13
CA THR A 137 -19.19 3.42 21.47
C THR A 137 -18.62 2.53 22.58
N SER A 138 -18.08 1.37 22.21
CA SER A 138 -17.45 0.42 23.12
C SER A 138 -16.22 -0.24 22.52
N ALA A 139 -15.34 -0.76 23.39
CA ALA A 139 -14.21 -1.58 22.96
C ALA A 139 -14.65 -2.84 22.19
N ALA A 140 -15.80 -3.42 22.54
CA ALA A 140 -16.34 -4.59 21.83
C ALA A 140 -16.76 -4.24 20.39
N GLU A 141 -17.39 -3.09 20.18
CA GLU A 141 -17.74 -2.60 18.84
C GLU A 141 -16.50 -2.23 18.03
N LEU A 142 -15.53 -1.54 18.64
CA LEU A 142 -14.25 -1.23 18.00
C LEU A 142 -13.54 -2.52 17.60
N ASN A 143 -13.47 -3.52 18.48
CA ASN A 143 -12.89 -4.82 18.18
C ASN A 143 -13.67 -5.55 17.08
N ALA A 144 -15.00 -5.44 17.04
CA ALA A 144 -15.80 -6.03 15.97
C ALA A 144 -15.56 -5.37 14.60
N ILE A 145 -15.10 -4.11 14.58
CA ILE A 145 -14.70 -3.40 13.36
C ILE A 145 -13.26 -3.74 12.99
N VAL A 146 -12.31 -3.56 13.92
CA VAL A 146 -10.87 -3.68 13.69
C VAL A 146 -10.42 -5.14 13.63
N CYS A 147 -10.96 -6.00 14.49
CA CYS A 147 -10.51 -7.40 14.66
C CYS A 147 -11.31 -8.42 13.84
N ASN A 148 -12.21 -7.97 12.96
CA ASN A 148 -13.03 -8.86 12.15
C ASN A 148 -12.52 -8.91 10.71
N LEU A 149 -11.80 -9.98 10.36
CA LEU A 149 -11.35 -10.26 8.98
C LEU A 149 -12.51 -10.29 7.96
N SER A 150 -13.74 -10.57 8.39
CA SER A 150 -14.91 -10.73 7.53
C SER A 150 -15.69 -9.42 7.32
N SER A 151 -15.60 -8.46 8.25
CA SER A 151 -16.26 -7.15 8.14
C SER A 151 -15.65 -6.27 7.06
N GLN A 152 -14.43 -6.60 6.63
CA GLN A 152 -13.73 -5.92 5.57
C GLN A 152 -14.34 -6.14 4.17
N THR A 153 -15.38 -6.97 4.03
CA THR A 153 -16.26 -6.89 2.84
C THR A 153 -16.92 -5.51 2.68
N LEU A 154 -16.97 -4.71 3.75
CA LEU A 154 -17.68 -3.45 3.82
C LEU A 154 -16.71 -2.27 3.64
N ALA A 155 -16.30 -2.02 2.40
CA ALA A 155 -15.94 -0.65 2.07
C ALA A 155 -17.21 0.22 2.26
N PRO A 156 -17.09 1.47 2.73
CA PRO A 156 -18.22 2.39 2.80
C PRO A 156 -18.99 2.41 1.48
N SER A 157 -20.33 2.47 1.49
CA SER A 157 -21.12 2.49 0.26
C SER A 157 -20.76 3.65 -0.67
N THR A 158 -20.25 4.75 -0.10
CA THR A 158 -19.70 5.91 -0.82
C THR A 158 -18.46 5.59 -1.66
N SER A 159 -17.75 4.51 -1.37
CA SER A 159 -16.62 4.04 -2.19
C SER A 159 -17.05 3.43 -3.52
N ASN A 160 -18.30 2.96 -3.63
CA ASN A 160 -18.80 2.22 -4.79
C ASN A 160 -17.84 1.09 -5.24
N LEU A 161 -17.24 0.38 -4.27
CA LEU A 161 -16.28 -0.70 -4.52
C LEU A 161 -16.86 -1.75 -5.47
N MET A 162 -16.15 -1.97 -6.57
CA MET A 162 -16.38 -3.06 -7.51
C MET A 162 -15.17 -3.98 -7.48
N ILE A 163 -15.38 -5.26 -7.18
CA ILE A 163 -14.34 -6.29 -7.23
C ILE A 163 -14.44 -6.97 -8.60
N ASN A 164 -13.36 -6.91 -9.39
CA ASN A 164 -13.28 -7.55 -10.70
C ASN A 164 -12.35 -8.78 -10.71
N GLY A 165 -11.64 -9.02 -9.60
CA GLY A 165 -10.68 -10.11 -9.43
C GLY A 165 -11.09 -11.13 -8.37
N ASP A 166 -10.10 -11.67 -7.65
CA ASP A 166 -10.29 -12.60 -6.54
C ASP A 166 -10.99 -11.92 -5.34
N SER A 167 -11.40 -12.73 -4.35
CA SER A 167 -11.98 -12.20 -3.11
C SER A 167 -10.98 -11.31 -2.36
N LEU A 168 -11.39 -10.08 -2.04
CA LEU A 168 -10.58 -9.06 -1.37
C LEU A 168 -10.98 -8.86 0.10
N ASN A 169 -11.50 -9.91 0.75
CA ASN A 169 -12.06 -9.81 2.09
C ASN A 169 -11.03 -9.27 3.09
N THR A 170 -9.78 -9.71 3.04
CA THR A 170 -8.74 -9.28 3.99
C THR A 170 -7.94 -8.06 3.54
N LEU A 171 -8.17 -7.57 2.32
CA LEU A 171 -7.42 -6.47 1.72
C LEU A 171 -7.86 -5.14 2.31
N ALA A 172 -6.98 -4.42 3.02
CA ALA A 172 -7.25 -3.05 3.42
C ALA A 172 -6.93 -2.06 2.29
N ALA A 173 -5.82 -2.30 1.58
CA ALA A 173 -5.29 -1.38 0.58
C ALA A 173 -4.30 -2.06 -0.37
N VAL A 174 -3.85 -1.33 -1.39
CA VAL A 174 -2.70 -1.69 -2.22
C VAL A 174 -1.66 -0.58 -2.11
N SER A 175 -0.42 -0.96 -1.81
CA SER A 175 0.70 -0.03 -1.73
C SER A 175 1.22 0.36 -3.13
N ILE A 176 2.03 1.41 -3.20
CA ILE A 176 2.53 1.95 -4.49
C ILE A 176 3.37 0.96 -5.31
N ASP A 177 3.96 -0.06 -4.67
CA ASP A 177 4.70 -1.13 -5.33
C ASP A 177 3.82 -2.35 -5.63
N GLY A 178 2.50 -2.21 -5.50
CA GLY A 178 1.51 -3.24 -5.82
C GLY A 178 1.35 -4.34 -4.77
N VAL A 179 2.07 -4.30 -3.66
CA VAL A 179 1.89 -5.29 -2.58
C VAL A 179 0.60 -4.97 -1.81
N PRO A 180 -0.26 -5.98 -1.55
CA PRO A 180 -1.45 -5.79 -0.75
C PRO A 180 -1.07 -5.41 0.68
N ILE A 181 -1.81 -4.46 1.24
CA ILE A 181 -1.82 -4.19 2.67
C ILE A 181 -3.05 -4.92 3.20
N LEU A 182 -2.84 -5.98 3.97
CA LEU A 182 -3.94 -6.69 4.63
C LEU A 182 -4.30 -5.98 5.92
N ASN A 183 -5.43 -6.39 6.50
CA ASN A 183 -5.84 -5.86 7.78
C ASN A 183 -4.83 -6.13 8.90
N VAL A 184 -5.06 -5.47 10.03
CA VAL A 184 -4.19 -5.54 11.21
C VAL A 184 -4.31 -6.85 12.00
N ASN A 185 -4.94 -7.89 11.44
CA ASN A 185 -5.08 -9.17 12.12
C ASN A 185 -4.29 -10.25 11.41
N SER A 186 -3.57 -11.03 12.22
CA SER A 186 -3.01 -12.32 11.83
C SER A 186 -4.12 -13.31 11.44
N ALA A 187 -3.71 -14.46 10.92
CA ALA A 187 -4.62 -15.59 10.69
C ALA A 187 -5.35 -16.07 11.97
N ASN A 188 -4.86 -15.69 13.16
CA ASN A 188 -5.45 -16.03 14.46
C ASN A 188 -6.41 -14.95 15.00
N ASN A 189 -6.79 -13.94 14.20
CA ASN A 189 -7.60 -12.79 14.63
C ASN A 189 -6.99 -11.98 15.79
N THR A 190 -5.67 -11.84 15.79
CA THR A 190 -4.93 -11.03 16.77
C THR A 190 -3.94 -10.11 16.08
N ASP A 191 -3.47 -9.09 16.78
CA ASP A 191 -2.34 -8.26 16.33
C ASP A 191 -1.16 -9.16 15.90
N PRO A 192 -0.62 -9.01 14.67
CA PRO A 192 0.43 -9.88 14.16
C PRO A 192 1.79 -9.63 14.82
N PHE A 193 1.99 -8.47 15.45
CA PHE A 193 3.23 -8.02 16.06
C PHE A 193 3.22 -8.14 17.58
N TYR A 194 2.06 -7.96 18.21
CA TYR A 194 1.86 -8.03 19.66
C TYR A 194 0.64 -8.87 20.04
N PRO A 195 0.59 -10.17 19.64
CA PRO A 195 -0.56 -11.00 19.93
C PRO A 195 -0.68 -11.28 21.44
N PRO A 196 -1.90 -11.37 21.99
CA PRO A 196 -2.11 -11.71 23.40
C PRO A 196 -1.78 -13.19 23.69
N GLY A 197 -1.36 -13.47 24.92
CA GLY A 197 -1.13 -14.83 25.41
C GLY A 197 0.11 -15.49 24.81
N ASN A 198 0.02 -16.79 24.49
CA ASN A 198 1.12 -17.61 23.96
C ASN A 198 1.04 -17.80 22.44
N ILE A 199 0.41 -16.86 21.72
CA ILE A 199 0.35 -16.88 20.26
C ILE A 199 1.70 -16.38 19.72
N SER A 200 2.24 -17.07 18.72
CA SER A 200 3.50 -16.68 18.09
C SER A 200 3.32 -15.42 17.26
N VAL A 201 4.27 -14.49 17.40
CA VAL A 201 4.41 -13.31 16.52
C VAL A 201 4.65 -13.79 15.10
N GLU A 202 4.02 -13.13 14.13
CA GLU A 202 4.22 -13.45 12.72
C GLU A 202 5.63 -13.06 12.26
N ILE A 203 6.21 -13.89 11.39
CA ILE A 203 7.60 -13.73 10.94
C ILE A 203 7.59 -12.77 9.75
N VAL A 204 8.02 -11.53 9.99
CA VAL A 204 8.15 -10.50 8.96
C VAL A 204 9.60 -10.21 8.59
N ASP A 205 9.80 -9.78 7.35
CA ASP A 205 11.09 -9.31 6.86
C ASP A 205 11.38 -7.84 7.28
N THR A 206 12.55 -7.31 6.95
CA THR A 206 12.92 -5.92 7.28
C THR A 206 12.13 -4.87 6.50
N CYS A 207 11.31 -5.28 5.54
CA CYS A 207 10.31 -4.46 4.88
C CYS A 207 8.94 -4.59 5.52
N LEU A 208 8.82 -5.32 6.64
CA LEU A 208 7.58 -5.52 7.39
C LEU A 208 6.52 -6.26 6.57
N GLY A 209 6.97 -7.02 5.56
CA GLY A 209 6.13 -7.90 4.78
C GLY A 209 6.36 -9.37 5.11
N GLN A 210 5.36 -10.18 4.77
CA GLN A 210 5.40 -11.63 4.93
C GLN A 210 4.46 -12.34 3.98
N SER A 211 4.60 -13.66 3.89
CA SER A 211 3.72 -14.58 3.17
C SER A 211 2.67 -15.20 4.12
N ASN A 212 1.39 -15.20 3.74
CA ASN A 212 0.34 -15.92 4.48
C ASN A 212 0.16 -17.37 3.99
N GLN A 213 -0.83 -18.09 4.56
CA GLN A 213 -1.16 -19.47 4.21
C GLN A 213 -1.70 -19.64 2.79
N GLN A 214 -2.17 -18.56 2.18
CA GLN A 214 -2.64 -18.48 0.80
C GLN A 214 -1.50 -18.11 -0.17
N ASN A 215 -0.24 -18.14 0.29
CA ASN A 215 0.94 -17.78 -0.49
C ASN A 215 0.88 -16.35 -1.04
N MET A 216 0.29 -15.42 -0.30
CA MET A 216 0.25 -13.99 -0.65
C MET A 216 1.28 -13.23 0.18
N TYR A 217 2.21 -12.57 -0.50
CA TYR A 217 3.08 -11.59 0.14
C TYR A 217 2.28 -10.32 0.42
N HIS A 218 2.37 -9.79 1.64
CA HIS A 218 1.59 -8.63 2.05
C HIS A 218 2.27 -7.84 3.17
N TYR A 219 1.82 -6.62 3.38
CA TYR A 219 2.12 -5.79 4.54
C TYR A 219 0.94 -5.77 5.52
N HIS A 220 1.23 -5.63 6.82
CA HIS A 220 0.21 -5.24 7.82
C HIS A 220 0.26 -3.74 8.16
N ILE A 221 1.39 -3.10 7.88
CA ILE A 221 1.69 -1.71 8.22
C ILE A 221 2.49 -1.06 7.10
N GLY A 222 2.49 0.27 7.07
CA GLY A 222 3.27 1.03 6.10
C GLY A 222 4.76 0.68 6.16
N THR A 223 5.39 0.65 4.98
CA THR A 223 6.82 0.39 4.83
C THR A 223 7.43 1.29 3.77
N ALA A 224 8.62 1.81 4.04
CA ALA A 224 9.37 2.59 3.07
C ALA A 224 9.99 1.75 1.94
N CYS A 225 9.99 0.40 2.05
CA CYS A 225 10.44 -0.47 0.97
C CYS A 225 9.57 -0.34 -0.29
N ALA A 226 8.30 0.03 -0.12
CA ALA A 226 7.42 0.33 -1.24
C ALA A 226 7.91 1.58 -2.01
N LEU A 227 8.50 2.56 -1.33
CA LEU A 227 8.99 3.82 -1.93
C LEU A 227 10.34 3.65 -2.61
N THR A 228 11.27 2.97 -1.94
CA THR A 228 12.57 2.64 -2.52
C THR A 228 12.84 1.16 -2.38
N LYS A 229 12.98 0.52 -3.54
CA LYS A 229 13.44 -0.85 -3.66
C LYS A 229 14.72 -1.05 -2.84
N PRO A 230 14.72 -1.97 -1.85
CA PRO A 230 15.94 -2.32 -1.13
C PRO A 230 17.00 -2.89 -2.06
N ASN A 231 18.26 -2.59 -1.77
CA ASN A 231 19.38 -3.19 -2.48
C ASN A 231 19.61 -4.63 -2.00
N GLY A 232 19.35 -5.60 -2.87
CA GLY A 232 19.67 -7.01 -2.66
C GLY A 232 18.74 -7.75 -1.69
N SER A 233 19.34 -8.66 -0.91
CA SER A 233 18.79 -9.46 0.19
C SER A 233 17.97 -8.70 1.25
N ILE A 234 16.64 -8.82 1.31
CA ILE A 234 15.91 -8.40 2.51
C ILE A 234 16.20 -9.39 3.64
N ALA A 235 16.49 -8.89 4.84
CA ALA A 235 16.75 -9.72 6.01
C ALA A 235 15.45 -10.01 6.77
N GLN A 236 15.44 -11.04 7.63
CA GLN A 236 14.37 -11.23 8.60
C GLN A 236 14.41 -10.12 9.65
N CYS A 237 13.25 -9.61 10.08
CA CYS A 237 13.16 -8.57 11.11
C CYS A 237 13.80 -9.02 12.44
N ALA A 238 13.70 -10.31 12.78
CA ALA A 238 14.33 -10.94 13.95
C ALA A 238 15.87 -10.77 13.97
N ASN A 239 16.50 -10.61 12.81
CA ASN A 239 17.95 -10.42 12.69
C ASN A 239 18.37 -8.95 12.78
N ARG A 240 17.41 -8.02 12.94
CA ARG A 240 17.65 -6.59 13.02
C ARG A 240 17.07 -6.05 14.33
N PRO A 241 17.91 -5.77 15.35
CA PRO A 241 17.42 -5.35 16.68
C PRO A 241 16.47 -4.15 16.63
N SER A 242 16.74 -3.16 15.77
CA SER A 242 15.85 -2.00 15.60
C SER A 242 14.45 -2.38 15.14
N CYS A 243 14.32 -3.42 14.31
CA CYS A 243 13.05 -3.93 13.80
C CYS A 243 12.33 -4.75 14.86
N PHE A 244 13.02 -5.75 15.44
CA PHE A 244 12.42 -6.70 16.37
C PHE A 244 11.99 -6.08 17.71
N THR A 245 12.73 -5.10 18.22
CA THR A 245 12.45 -4.53 19.55
C THR A 245 11.21 -3.61 19.55
N ASN A 246 10.99 -2.84 18.48
CA ASN A 246 9.85 -1.95 18.38
C ASN A 246 9.48 -1.74 16.89
N ILE A 247 8.54 -2.57 16.42
CA ILE A 247 8.13 -2.58 15.02
C ILE A 247 7.45 -1.26 14.61
N ALA A 248 6.70 -0.62 15.51
CA ALA A 248 6.06 0.66 15.24
C ALA A 248 7.10 1.76 14.98
N ASN A 249 8.06 1.92 15.89
CA ASN A 249 9.15 2.89 15.73
C ASN A 249 10.01 2.55 14.50
N TYR A 250 10.25 1.26 14.23
CA TYR A 250 11.00 0.84 13.05
C TYR A 250 10.27 1.20 11.75
N SER A 251 8.97 0.93 11.67
CA SER A 251 8.12 1.30 10.52
C SER A 251 8.22 2.80 10.25
N ILE A 252 8.04 3.65 11.26
CA ILE A 252 8.16 5.11 11.13
C ILE A 252 9.57 5.50 10.68
N SER A 253 10.62 5.00 11.34
CA SER A 253 12.02 5.33 10.99
C SER A 253 12.42 4.89 9.59
N SER A 254 11.74 3.90 9.00
CA SER A 254 11.97 3.51 7.61
C SER A 254 11.69 4.67 6.64
N PHE A 255 10.83 5.61 7.04
CA PHE A 255 10.49 6.81 6.29
C PHE A 255 11.37 8.03 6.60
N ASP A 256 12.45 7.92 7.39
CA ASP A 256 13.27 9.08 7.79
C ASP A 256 13.87 9.87 6.60
N GLN A 257 14.09 9.21 5.46
CA GLN A 257 14.55 9.85 4.22
C GLN A 257 13.42 10.54 3.43
N TYR A 258 12.17 10.38 3.85
CA TYR A 258 10.95 10.89 3.22
C TYR A 258 10.10 11.70 4.22
N ARG A 259 10.73 12.63 4.94
CA ARG A 259 10.06 13.54 5.88
C ARG A 259 9.25 14.63 5.16
N THR A 260 8.28 14.19 4.38
CA THR A 260 7.31 14.99 3.62
C THR A 260 6.03 14.17 3.45
N LEU A 261 4.92 14.83 3.11
CA LEU A 261 3.69 14.14 2.74
C LEU A 261 3.88 13.35 1.44
N ILE A 262 3.99 12.03 1.57
CA ILE A 262 4.23 11.10 0.48
C ILE A 262 3.08 10.11 0.37
N VAL A 263 2.73 9.72 -0.85
CA VAL A 263 1.78 8.64 -1.10
C VAL A 263 2.50 7.31 -0.90
N THR A 264 1.88 6.41 -0.15
CA THR A 264 2.37 5.03 0.08
C THR A 264 1.41 3.96 -0.44
N GLY A 265 0.17 4.32 -0.75
CA GLY A 265 -0.81 3.42 -1.35
C GLY A 265 -2.18 4.03 -1.53
N ILE A 266 -3.16 3.17 -1.82
CA ILE A 266 -4.58 3.50 -1.91
C ILE A 266 -5.41 2.44 -1.21
N ALA A 267 -6.33 2.88 -0.37
CA ALA A 267 -7.25 2.02 0.36
C ALA A 267 -8.35 1.46 -0.56
N LYS A 268 -8.91 0.32 -0.15
CA LYS A 268 -10.05 -0.34 -0.81
C LYS A 268 -11.31 0.54 -0.87
N ASP A 269 -11.38 1.62 -0.11
CA ASP A 269 -12.47 2.58 -0.16
C ASP A 269 -12.19 3.81 -1.04
N GLY A 270 -11.00 3.88 -1.65
CA GLY A 270 -10.59 4.94 -2.56
C GLY A 270 -9.78 6.08 -1.93
N HIS A 271 -9.56 6.06 -0.62
CA HIS A 271 -8.73 7.07 0.03
C HIS A 271 -7.23 6.85 -0.21
N ILE A 272 -6.51 7.95 -0.33
CA ILE A 272 -5.06 7.96 -0.46
C ILE A 272 -4.44 7.62 0.89
N ILE A 273 -3.44 6.73 0.88
CA ILE A 273 -2.65 6.41 2.07
C ILE A 273 -1.36 7.20 2.01
N TYR A 274 -1.14 8.02 3.04
CA TYR A 274 0.06 8.82 3.18
C TYR A 274 1.06 8.17 4.13
N GLY A 275 2.33 8.54 3.99
CA GLY A 275 3.38 8.21 4.96
C GLY A 275 3.18 8.94 6.29
N PRO A 276 4.07 8.70 7.28
CA PRO A 276 3.88 9.19 8.64
C PRO A 276 4.18 10.68 8.84
N TYR A 277 4.60 11.40 7.80
CA TYR A 277 4.98 12.81 7.89
C TYR A 277 4.02 13.71 7.10
N ASP A 278 3.76 14.90 7.63
CA ASP A 278 2.98 15.93 6.96
C ASP A 278 3.80 16.73 5.92
N THR A 279 3.21 17.78 5.35
CA THR A 279 3.86 18.65 4.36
C THR A 279 5.01 19.48 4.94
N THR A 280 5.11 19.59 6.26
CA THR A 280 6.20 20.28 6.98
C THR A 280 7.33 19.33 7.39
N GLY A 281 7.13 18.02 7.21
CA GLY A 281 8.04 16.98 7.66
C GLY A 281 7.89 16.62 9.14
N THR A 282 6.79 17.06 9.77
CA THR A 282 6.44 16.70 11.14
C THR A 282 5.73 15.36 11.14
N GLU A 283 6.08 14.48 12.08
CA GLU A 283 5.39 13.19 12.24
C GLU A 283 3.93 13.44 12.66
N VAL A 284 3.00 12.84 11.92
CA VAL A 284 1.58 12.90 12.22
C VAL A 284 1.30 11.97 13.40
N SER A 285 1.10 12.56 14.57
CA SER A 285 0.57 11.85 15.73
C SER A 285 -0.95 11.79 15.64
N MET A 286 -1.52 10.61 15.88
CA MET A 286 -2.97 10.41 15.98
C MET A 286 -3.62 11.30 17.07
N LEU A 287 -2.84 11.81 18.03
CA LEU A 287 -3.30 12.75 19.05
C LEU A 287 -3.53 14.17 18.53
N ASN A 288 -3.04 14.52 17.34
CA ASN A 288 -3.09 15.87 16.78
C ASN A 288 -4.03 15.99 15.56
N LEU A 289 -4.76 14.94 15.19
CA LEU A 289 -5.67 14.94 14.03
C LEU A 289 -7.09 15.46 14.36
N GLU A 290 -7.35 15.86 15.61
CA GLU A 290 -8.66 16.35 16.07
C GLU A 290 -8.77 17.90 16.14
N THR A 291 -7.85 18.64 15.53
CA THR A 291 -7.89 20.12 15.46
C THR A 291 -7.90 20.63 14.04
#